data_AF-A0AAD7MVU4-F1
#
_entry.id   AF-A0AAD7MVU4-F1
#
_cell.length_a   1.000
_cell.length_b   1.000
_cell.length_c   1.000
_cell.angle_alpha   90.00
_cell.angle_beta   90.00
_cell.angle_gamma   90.00
#
_symmetry.space_group_name_H-M   'P 1'
#
loop_
_entity.id
_entity.type
_entity.pdbx_description
1 polymer ?
#
loop_
_entity_poly.entity_id
_entity_poly.type
_entity_poly.pdbx_seq_one_letter_code
_entity_poly.pdbx_strand_id
1 'polypeptide(L)'
;QLPLERSDLNTLACCNKNEQFIPELKDALLDFAGQIGQSERSFDFRYWFGGGDGMSYAHMLLIQKYMRNHVESDFQSFRLMRPVLQGWHTMWTDICRIHETHWGAPLNDNPASLGNSAKKIGRPAPPNLKVDYYPAADLLALVHDTRMLDCWRIYFKCDDLHAHFTELTALKRMPSFEELEAAGKYLYDTYTSTIAQKEAIYDARDGKSEWAKHVSLGSPWVPLPFDATSASAPKEKRKSKAATSQVPSTVPLPPPILPFFGDQVIADEAAFMRDASISREVSAAVAVGDVGRMWEGMKVMLINFAGSGHSRYFGYLLEMAADLDLNLELESSPALKNATLASMVCNPSGRPGGTQACDFFQERMNRELEPIIQRKDTDYGADHIRNMWSRNLKDIYDLKVEMRASAGLAKRSGRHKHPHSRPEVRTLLRHFKDVELHLFKV
;
A
#
# COMPACT_ATOMS: atom_id res chain seq x y z
N GLN A 1 -10.12 11.15 -13.74
CA GLN A 1 -11.13 10.60 -12.81
C GLN A 1 -12.24 9.89 -13.59
N LEU A 2 -12.68 8.71 -13.14
CA LEU A 2 -13.78 7.98 -13.76
C LEU A 2 -15.14 8.63 -13.46
N PRO A 3 -16.16 8.42 -14.33
CA PRO A 3 -17.52 8.89 -14.07
C PRO A 3 -18.05 8.36 -12.74
N LEU A 4 -18.82 9.20 -12.04
CA LEU A 4 -19.48 8.82 -10.79
C LEU A 4 -20.76 8.04 -11.09
N GLU A 5 -20.60 6.82 -11.54
CA GLU A 5 -21.70 5.94 -11.91
C GLU A 5 -21.52 4.57 -11.29
N ARG A 6 -22.63 3.83 -11.15
CA ARG A 6 -22.57 2.46 -10.69
C ARG A 6 -21.96 1.61 -11.80
N SER A 7 -20.86 0.93 -11.52
CA SER A 7 -20.29 -0.04 -12.46
C SER A 7 -21.28 -1.18 -12.70
N ASP A 8 -21.46 -1.52 -13.97
CA ASP A 8 -22.16 -2.74 -14.35
C ASP A 8 -21.24 -3.93 -14.07
N LEU A 9 -21.61 -4.73 -13.07
CA LEU A 9 -20.79 -5.80 -12.53
C LEU A 9 -21.59 -7.09 -12.59
N ASN A 10 -21.08 -8.06 -13.34
CA ASN A 10 -21.68 -9.38 -13.49
C ASN A 10 -20.69 -10.43 -13.00
N THR A 11 -21.12 -11.28 -12.08
CA THR A 11 -20.30 -12.37 -11.56
C THR A 11 -20.29 -13.54 -12.53
N LEU A 12 -19.11 -14.05 -12.85
CA LEU A 12 -18.94 -15.24 -13.68
C LEU A 12 -19.08 -16.52 -12.83
N ALA A 13 -19.29 -17.64 -13.52
CA ALA A 13 -19.29 -18.96 -12.94
C ALA A 13 -17.87 -19.38 -12.55
N CYS A 14 -17.68 -19.79 -11.29
CA CYS A 14 -16.41 -20.27 -10.75
C CYS A 14 -16.01 -21.65 -11.30
N CYS A 15 -14.76 -22.05 -11.11
CA CYS A 15 -14.24 -23.35 -11.53
C CYS A 15 -13.28 -23.94 -10.48
N ASN A 16 -12.98 -25.24 -10.57
CA ASN A 16 -12.03 -25.94 -9.71
C ASN A 16 -10.57 -25.85 -10.20
N LYS A 17 -10.30 -25.03 -11.20
CA LYS A 17 -8.96 -24.92 -11.79
C LYS A 17 -8.04 -24.19 -10.82
N ASN A 18 -6.85 -24.71 -10.63
CA ASN A 18 -5.85 -24.15 -9.74
C ASN A 18 -4.93 -23.21 -10.51
N GLU A 19 -4.98 -21.92 -10.16
CA GLU A 19 -4.19 -20.85 -10.80
C GLU A 19 -2.67 -21.08 -10.74
N GLN A 20 -2.19 -21.90 -9.79
CA GLN A 20 -0.76 -22.23 -9.66
C GLN A 20 -0.26 -23.07 -10.84
N PHE A 21 -1.15 -23.81 -11.50
CA PHE A 21 -0.82 -24.62 -12.66
C PHE A 21 -1.22 -23.88 -13.94
N ILE A 22 -0.22 -23.46 -14.72
CA ILE A 22 -0.42 -22.68 -15.95
C ILE A 22 -1.43 -23.30 -16.93
N PRO A 23 -1.43 -24.64 -17.20
CA PRO A 23 -2.44 -25.23 -18.07
C PRO A 23 -3.87 -25.10 -17.52
N GLU A 24 -4.03 -25.21 -16.20
CA GLU A 24 -5.34 -25.07 -15.57
C GLU A 24 -5.83 -23.63 -15.57
N LEU A 25 -4.94 -22.65 -15.34
CA LEU A 25 -5.27 -21.24 -15.49
C LEU A 25 -5.67 -20.92 -16.93
N LYS A 26 -4.97 -21.47 -17.92
CA LYS A 26 -5.35 -21.33 -19.34
C LYS A 26 -6.77 -21.83 -19.58
N ASP A 27 -7.09 -23.03 -19.10
CA ASP A 27 -8.44 -23.60 -19.22
C ASP A 27 -9.49 -22.70 -18.56
N ALA A 28 -9.18 -22.15 -17.37
CA ALA A 28 -10.06 -21.22 -16.67
C ALA A 28 -10.28 -19.93 -17.46
N LEU A 29 -9.23 -19.35 -18.07
CA LEU A 29 -9.35 -18.15 -18.89
C LEU A 29 -10.20 -18.38 -20.15
N LEU A 30 -10.05 -19.54 -20.82
CA LEU A 30 -10.90 -19.91 -21.96
C LEU A 30 -12.36 -20.10 -21.54
N ASP A 31 -12.57 -20.71 -20.38
CA ASP A 31 -13.90 -20.86 -19.80
C ASP A 31 -14.54 -19.49 -19.50
N PHE A 32 -13.83 -18.60 -18.81
CA PHE A 32 -14.33 -17.25 -18.52
C PHE A 32 -14.60 -16.44 -19.79
N ALA A 33 -13.73 -16.56 -20.80
CA ALA A 33 -13.96 -15.96 -22.11
C ALA A 33 -15.25 -16.50 -22.78
N GLY A 34 -15.48 -17.82 -22.70
CA GLY A 34 -16.72 -18.46 -23.14
C GLY A 34 -17.97 -17.89 -22.47
N GLN A 35 -17.88 -17.61 -21.17
CA GLN A 35 -19.00 -17.07 -20.40
C GLN A 35 -19.36 -15.62 -20.77
N ILE A 36 -18.41 -14.85 -21.30
CA ILE A 36 -18.65 -13.50 -21.84
C ILE A 36 -18.91 -13.51 -23.35
N GLY A 37 -19.19 -14.69 -23.93
CA GLY A 37 -19.58 -14.84 -25.33
C GLY A 37 -18.43 -14.97 -26.33
N GLN A 38 -17.19 -15.12 -25.86
CA GLN A 38 -16.03 -15.30 -26.73
C GLN A 38 -15.76 -16.80 -26.95
N SER A 39 -15.70 -17.22 -28.20
CA SER A 39 -15.30 -18.59 -28.55
C SER A 39 -14.49 -18.59 -29.83
N GLU A 40 -13.77 -19.67 -30.11
CA GLU A 40 -12.99 -19.80 -31.34
C GLU A 40 -13.84 -19.67 -32.62
N ARG A 41 -15.10 -20.09 -32.58
CA ARG A 41 -16.04 -19.99 -33.72
C ARG A 41 -16.72 -18.63 -33.83
N SER A 42 -16.79 -17.88 -32.74
CA SER A 42 -17.48 -16.61 -32.63
C SER A 42 -16.62 -15.67 -31.79
N PHE A 43 -15.42 -15.37 -32.31
CA PHE A 43 -14.46 -14.50 -31.65
C PHE A 43 -14.70 -13.07 -32.10
N ASP A 44 -15.08 -12.19 -31.16
CA ASP A 44 -15.14 -10.76 -31.44
C ASP A 44 -13.73 -10.20 -31.29
N PHE A 45 -13.18 -9.68 -32.38
CA PHE A 45 -11.80 -9.21 -32.47
C PHE A 45 -11.61 -7.88 -31.74
N ARG A 46 -11.73 -7.92 -30.40
CA ARG A 46 -11.61 -6.77 -29.50
C ARG A 46 -10.72 -7.13 -28.31
N TYR A 47 -10.04 -6.11 -27.79
CA TYR A 47 -9.30 -6.26 -26.55
C TYR A 47 -10.24 -6.58 -25.40
N TRP A 48 -9.80 -7.49 -24.53
CA TRP A 48 -10.42 -7.73 -23.23
C TRP A 48 -9.34 -7.80 -22.16
N PHE A 49 -9.70 -7.40 -20.95
CA PHE A 49 -8.74 -7.28 -19.85
C PHE A 49 -8.85 -8.49 -18.92
N GLY A 50 -7.73 -9.16 -18.66
CA GLY A 50 -7.59 -10.23 -17.67
C GLY A 50 -6.92 -9.67 -16.43
N GLY A 51 -7.70 -9.38 -15.39
CA GLY A 51 -7.20 -8.81 -14.13
C GLY A 51 -6.97 -9.87 -13.06
N GLY A 52 -5.92 -9.72 -12.24
CA GLY A 52 -5.71 -10.57 -11.08
C GLY A 52 -4.64 -10.04 -10.12
N ASP A 53 -4.36 -10.82 -9.08
CA ASP A 53 -3.24 -10.58 -8.18
C ASP A 53 -1.89 -10.76 -8.90
N GLY A 54 -0.78 -10.63 -8.17
CA GLY A 54 0.55 -10.75 -8.76
C GLY A 54 0.84 -12.12 -9.39
N MET A 55 0.33 -13.21 -8.82
CA MET A 55 0.56 -14.56 -9.36
C MET A 55 -0.24 -14.78 -10.63
N SER A 56 -1.54 -14.48 -10.59
CA SER A 56 -2.43 -14.55 -11.74
C SER A 56 -1.90 -13.69 -12.89
N TYR A 57 -1.46 -12.45 -12.61
CA TYR A 57 -0.85 -11.56 -13.61
C TYR A 57 0.39 -12.18 -14.28
N ALA A 58 1.33 -12.69 -13.49
CA ALA A 58 2.55 -13.31 -14.01
C ALA A 58 2.26 -14.55 -14.87
N HIS A 59 1.31 -15.38 -14.44
CA HIS A 59 0.92 -16.57 -15.20
C HIS A 59 0.20 -16.21 -16.50
N MET A 60 -0.66 -15.18 -16.50
CA MET A 60 -1.30 -14.68 -17.73
C MET A 60 -0.27 -14.20 -18.76
N LEU A 61 0.76 -13.46 -18.33
CA LEU A 61 1.86 -13.04 -19.21
C LEU A 61 2.62 -14.24 -19.79
N LEU A 62 2.90 -15.25 -18.96
CA LEU A 62 3.59 -16.46 -19.39
C LEU A 62 2.76 -17.27 -20.39
N ILE A 63 1.45 -17.40 -20.15
CA ILE A 63 0.50 -18.01 -21.10
C ILE A 63 0.58 -17.29 -22.43
N GLN A 64 0.48 -15.96 -22.45
CA GLN A 64 0.56 -15.20 -23.71
C GLN A 64 1.89 -15.40 -24.44
N LYS A 65 3.01 -15.31 -23.72
CA LYS A 65 4.35 -15.49 -24.29
C LYS A 65 4.51 -16.87 -24.93
N TYR A 66 4.00 -17.91 -24.27
CA TYR A 66 4.06 -19.27 -24.80
C TYR A 66 3.10 -19.44 -25.98
N MET A 67 1.82 -19.11 -25.79
CA MET A 67 0.75 -19.44 -26.73
C MET A 67 0.86 -18.67 -28.06
N ARG A 68 1.31 -17.41 -28.05
CA ARG A 68 1.51 -16.62 -29.28
C ARG A 68 2.53 -17.22 -30.24
N ASN A 69 3.45 -18.05 -29.75
CA ASN A 69 4.47 -18.70 -30.57
C ASN A 69 4.08 -20.12 -31.02
N HIS A 70 3.03 -20.70 -30.43
CA HIS A 70 2.70 -22.13 -30.62
C HIS A 70 1.29 -22.37 -31.15
N VAL A 71 0.42 -21.35 -31.19
CA VAL A 71 -0.96 -21.47 -31.65
C VAL A 71 -1.31 -20.31 -32.57
N GLU A 72 -1.83 -20.64 -33.76
CA GLU A 72 -2.22 -19.65 -34.78
C GLU A 72 -3.54 -18.95 -34.47
N SER A 73 -4.44 -19.61 -33.73
CA SER A 73 -5.75 -19.06 -33.35
C SER A 73 -5.60 -17.85 -32.44
N ASP A 74 -6.11 -16.68 -32.85
CA ASP A 74 -6.04 -15.43 -32.08
C ASP A 74 -6.74 -15.54 -30.71
N PHE A 75 -7.80 -16.35 -30.63
CA PHE A 75 -8.53 -16.64 -29.40
C PHE A 75 -7.71 -17.51 -28.45
N GLN A 76 -7.24 -18.67 -28.93
CA GLN A 76 -6.47 -19.62 -28.12
C GLN A 76 -5.07 -19.09 -27.74
N SER A 77 -4.51 -18.19 -28.55
CA SER A 77 -3.24 -17.53 -28.29
C SER A 77 -3.33 -16.39 -27.27
N PHE A 78 -4.55 -16.01 -26.87
CA PHE A 78 -4.82 -14.85 -26.02
C PHE A 78 -4.22 -13.56 -26.57
N ARG A 79 -4.12 -13.41 -27.90
CA ARG A 79 -3.47 -12.26 -28.53
C ARG A 79 -4.13 -10.94 -28.16
N LEU A 80 -5.45 -10.94 -28.05
CA LEU A 80 -6.25 -9.76 -27.67
C LEU A 80 -6.60 -9.69 -26.18
N MET A 81 -6.13 -10.64 -25.36
CA MET A 81 -6.21 -10.45 -23.91
C MET A 81 -5.14 -9.44 -23.49
N ARG A 82 -5.45 -8.59 -22.51
CA ARG A 82 -4.48 -7.73 -21.85
C ARG A 82 -4.42 -8.09 -20.36
N PRO A 83 -3.33 -8.71 -19.88
CA PRO A 83 -3.13 -8.92 -18.46
C PRO A 83 -3.03 -7.57 -17.73
N VAL A 84 -3.74 -7.42 -16.62
CA VAL A 84 -3.72 -6.21 -15.78
C VAL A 84 -3.42 -6.61 -14.34
N LEU A 85 -2.32 -6.10 -13.80
CA LEU A 85 -2.02 -6.24 -12.37
C LEU A 85 -3.03 -5.41 -11.59
N GLN A 86 -3.76 -6.03 -10.66
CA GLN A 86 -4.80 -5.34 -9.92
C GLN A 86 -4.27 -4.60 -8.68
N GLY A 87 -5.04 -3.60 -8.24
CA GLY A 87 -4.54 -2.58 -7.32
C GLY A 87 -4.49 -2.99 -5.84
N TRP A 88 -5.44 -3.81 -5.35
CA TRP A 88 -5.55 -4.04 -3.91
C TRP A 88 -4.39 -4.84 -3.34
N HIS A 89 -4.02 -5.96 -3.97
CA HIS A 89 -2.85 -6.72 -3.51
C HIS A 89 -1.53 -5.96 -3.67
N THR A 90 -1.45 -5.07 -4.66
CA THR A 90 -0.31 -4.15 -4.82
C THR A 90 -0.20 -3.19 -3.64
N MET A 91 -1.31 -2.53 -3.27
CA MET A 91 -1.38 -1.66 -2.09
C MET A 91 -1.12 -2.44 -0.79
N TRP A 92 -1.66 -3.66 -0.66
CA TRP A 92 -1.41 -4.48 0.53
C TRP A 92 0.07 -4.84 0.66
N THR A 93 0.72 -5.21 -0.45
CA THR A 93 2.16 -5.48 -0.46
C THR A 93 2.97 -4.24 -0.08
N ASP A 94 2.56 -3.03 -0.53
CA ASP A 94 3.21 -1.78 -0.10
C ASP A 94 3.04 -1.53 1.41
N ILE A 95 1.86 -1.78 1.98
CA ILE A 95 1.66 -1.65 3.43
C ILE A 95 2.54 -2.64 4.20
N CYS A 96 2.64 -3.90 3.75
CA CYS A 96 3.56 -4.88 4.31
C CYS A 96 5.00 -4.37 4.27
N ARG A 97 5.45 -3.87 3.10
CA ARG A 97 6.77 -3.26 2.93
C ARG A 97 7.02 -2.13 3.92
N ILE A 98 6.06 -1.21 4.07
CA ILE A 98 6.17 -0.07 5.00
C ILE A 98 6.34 -0.59 6.44
N HIS A 99 5.56 -1.59 6.84
CA HIS A 99 5.69 -2.19 8.17
C HIS A 99 7.06 -2.87 8.31
N GLU A 100 7.47 -3.72 7.37
CA GLU A 100 8.78 -4.37 7.39
C GLU A 100 9.95 -3.37 7.46
N THR A 101 9.86 -2.25 6.75
CA THR A 101 10.91 -1.23 6.69
C THR A 101 10.94 -0.37 7.95
N HIS A 102 9.78 0.06 8.45
CA HIS A 102 9.68 1.11 9.46
C HIS A 102 9.31 0.62 10.85
N TRP A 103 8.99 -0.68 11.04
CA TRP A 103 8.61 -1.20 12.36
C TRP A 103 9.68 -1.01 13.44
N GLY A 104 10.95 -1.05 13.05
CA GLY A 104 12.09 -0.97 13.95
C GLY A 104 12.51 -2.33 14.53
N ALA A 105 13.74 -2.40 15.02
CA ALA A 105 14.27 -3.61 15.64
C ALA A 105 13.67 -3.84 17.04
N PRO A 106 13.44 -5.10 17.48
CA PRO A 106 12.78 -5.39 18.76
C PRO A 106 13.43 -4.77 20.01
N LEU A 107 14.73 -4.53 19.96
CA LEU A 107 15.53 -3.97 21.07
C LEU A 107 15.88 -2.49 20.85
N ASN A 108 15.49 -1.89 19.73
CA ASN A 108 15.77 -0.50 19.43
C ASN A 108 14.58 0.37 19.82
N ASP A 109 14.79 1.36 20.69
CA ASP A 109 13.75 2.31 21.10
C ASP A 109 13.72 3.57 20.22
N ASN A 110 14.10 3.44 18.94
CA ASN A 110 14.08 4.54 17.97
C ASN A 110 12.67 5.15 17.90
N PRO A 111 12.49 6.43 18.30
CA PRO A 111 11.18 7.08 18.32
C PRO A 111 10.58 7.29 16.92
N ALA A 112 11.40 7.30 15.86
CA ALA A 112 10.94 7.37 14.47
C ALA A 112 10.35 6.04 13.97
N SER A 113 10.52 4.93 14.69
CA SER A 113 9.96 3.64 14.28
C SER A 113 8.45 3.57 14.47
N LEU A 114 7.78 2.92 13.52
CA LEU A 114 6.35 2.62 13.56
C LEU A 114 6.02 1.71 14.76
N GLY A 115 6.91 0.76 15.10
CA GLY A 115 6.73 -0.13 16.26
C GLY A 115 6.80 0.60 17.60
N ASN A 116 7.65 1.63 17.73
CA ASN A 116 7.66 2.49 18.93
C ASN A 116 6.32 3.21 19.07
N SER A 117 5.82 3.82 18.00
CA SER A 117 4.50 4.48 17.99
C SER A 117 3.38 3.49 18.34
N ALA A 118 3.36 2.30 17.72
CA ALA A 118 2.39 1.24 17.98
C ALA A 118 2.38 0.82 19.46
N LYS A 119 3.56 0.61 20.06
CA LYS A 119 3.73 0.25 21.48
C LYS A 119 3.14 1.32 22.40
N LYS A 120 3.34 2.61 22.10
CA LYS A 120 2.83 3.73 22.91
C LYS A 120 1.31 3.79 22.96
N ILE A 121 0.64 3.33 21.90
CA ILE A 121 -0.82 3.28 21.81
C ILE A 121 -1.40 1.87 22.04
N GLY A 122 -0.58 0.92 22.54
CA GLY A 122 -1.03 -0.42 22.90
C GLY A 122 -1.40 -1.32 21.71
N ARG A 123 -0.87 -1.07 20.51
CA ARG A 123 -1.07 -1.91 19.33
C ARG A 123 0.02 -3.00 19.28
N PRO A 124 -0.36 -4.30 19.22
CA PRO A 124 0.61 -5.39 19.21
C PRO A 124 1.37 -5.46 17.89
N ALA A 125 2.56 -6.05 17.94
CA ALA A 125 3.33 -6.31 16.74
C ALA A 125 2.68 -7.42 15.89
N PRO A 126 2.58 -7.23 14.56
CA PRO A 126 2.10 -8.26 13.67
C PRO A 126 3.08 -9.45 13.63
N PRO A 127 2.58 -10.70 13.56
CA PRO A 127 3.42 -11.88 13.49
C PRO A 127 4.25 -11.86 12.20
N ASN A 128 5.58 -11.97 12.33
CA ASN A 128 6.53 -11.90 11.21
C ASN A 128 6.42 -10.63 10.35
N LEU A 129 5.84 -9.54 10.88
CA LEU A 129 5.54 -8.32 10.13
C LEU A 129 4.64 -8.48 8.91
N LYS A 130 4.02 -9.66 8.76
CA LYS A 130 2.93 -9.87 7.80
C LYS A 130 1.65 -9.31 8.41
N VAL A 131 1.09 -8.29 7.77
CA VAL A 131 -0.03 -7.55 8.31
C VAL A 131 -1.36 -7.90 7.66
N ASP A 132 -2.43 -7.82 8.45
CA ASP A 132 -3.78 -7.69 7.93
C ASP A 132 -3.98 -6.28 7.38
N TYR A 133 -4.58 -6.18 6.19
CA TYR A 133 -4.69 -4.91 5.46
C TYR A 133 -5.32 -3.78 6.29
N TYR A 134 -6.53 -3.98 6.84
CA TYR A 134 -7.26 -2.89 7.51
C TYR A 134 -6.62 -2.42 8.81
N PRO A 135 -6.24 -3.29 9.77
CA PRO A 135 -5.60 -2.83 11.00
C PRO A 135 -4.26 -2.12 10.74
N ALA A 136 -3.50 -2.56 9.74
CA ALA A 136 -2.23 -1.95 9.38
C ALA A 136 -2.38 -0.63 8.64
N ALA A 137 -3.36 -0.53 7.71
CA ALA A 137 -3.70 0.73 7.07
C ALA A 137 -4.18 1.77 8.10
N ASP A 138 -5.01 1.37 9.07
CA ASP A 138 -5.49 2.22 10.18
C ASP A 138 -4.33 2.73 11.04
N LEU A 139 -3.43 1.84 11.47
CA LEU A 139 -2.25 2.21 12.25
C LEU A 139 -1.33 3.18 11.47
N LEU A 140 -1.05 2.85 10.21
CA LEU A 140 -0.22 3.68 9.32
C LEU A 140 -0.81 5.09 9.18
N ALA A 141 -2.10 5.18 8.87
CA ALA A 141 -2.82 6.45 8.74
C ALA A 141 -2.82 7.26 10.04
N LEU A 142 -3.07 6.61 11.18
CA LEU A 142 -3.08 7.27 12.49
C LEU A 142 -1.72 7.86 12.86
N VAL A 143 -0.64 7.07 12.69
CA VAL A 143 0.72 7.51 13.03
C VAL A 143 1.17 8.62 12.08
N HIS A 144 0.91 8.48 10.78
CA HIS A 144 1.19 9.50 9.76
C HIS A 144 0.45 10.81 10.03
N ASP A 145 -0.87 10.76 10.26
CA ASP A 145 -1.67 11.95 10.56
C ASP A 145 -1.17 12.64 11.84
N THR A 146 -0.76 11.87 12.84
CA THR A 146 -0.27 12.44 14.11
C THR A 146 1.12 13.08 13.99
N ARG A 147 2.01 12.51 13.17
CA ARG A 147 3.31 13.10 12.86
C ARG A 147 3.16 14.39 12.06
N MET A 148 2.27 14.41 11.06
CA MET A 148 1.92 15.64 10.35
C MET A 148 1.43 16.73 11.32
N LEU A 149 0.55 16.38 12.27
CA LEU A 149 0.08 17.32 13.28
C LEU A 149 1.21 17.85 14.17
N ASP A 150 2.20 17.05 14.53
CA ASP A 150 3.36 17.52 15.29
C ASP A 150 4.24 18.49 14.47
N CYS A 151 4.44 18.22 13.17
CA CYS A 151 5.10 19.16 12.26
C CYS A 151 4.37 20.50 12.17
N TRP A 152 3.03 20.47 12.05
CA TRP A 152 2.20 21.68 12.07
C TRP A 152 2.29 22.42 13.41
N ARG A 153 2.33 21.70 14.53
CA ARG A 153 2.53 22.29 15.86
C ARG A 153 3.84 23.07 15.93
N ILE A 154 4.92 22.51 15.41
CA ILE A 154 6.25 23.15 15.34
C ILE A 154 6.20 24.38 14.43
N TYR A 155 5.61 24.27 13.25
CA TYR A 155 5.48 25.39 12.30
C TYR A 155 4.76 26.60 12.91
N PHE A 156 3.62 26.36 13.56
CA PHE A 156 2.85 27.42 14.24
C PHE A 156 3.42 27.82 15.61
N LYS A 157 4.47 27.14 16.09
CA LYS A 157 5.12 27.38 17.39
C LYS A 157 4.11 27.39 18.55
N CYS A 158 3.20 26.43 18.55
CA CYS A 158 2.17 26.31 19.57
C CYS A 158 2.27 24.97 20.31
N ASP A 159 1.59 24.84 21.44
CA ASP A 159 1.52 23.59 22.19
C ASP A 159 0.25 22.78 21.87
N ASP A 160 -0.85 23.47 21.59
CA ASP A 160 -2.13 22.87 21.22
C ASP A 160 -2.67 23.55 19.96
N LEU A 161 -2.63 22.81 18.85
CA LEU A 161 -3.16 23.26 17.55
C LEU A 161 -4.65 23.61 17.62
N HIS A 162 -5.46 22.87 18.38
CA HIS A 162 -6.89 23.14 18.48
C HIS A 162 -7.16 24.44 19.23
N ALA A 163 -6.44 24.70 20.33
CA ALA A 163 -6.52 25.97 21.04
C ALA A 163 -6.07 27.13 20.13
N HIS A 164 -4.97 26.96 19.41
CA HIS A 164 -4.44 27.96 18.48
C HIS A 164 -5.45 28.36 17.40
N PHE A 165 -6.04 27.39 16.68
CA PHE A 165 -7.03 27.69 15.64
C PHE A 165 -8.37 28.21 16.22
N THR A 166 -8.73 27.84 17.45
CA THR A 166 -9.89 28.42 18.14
C THR A 166 -9.67 29.90 18.41
N GLU A 167 -8.49 30.28 18.87
CA GLU A 167 -8.10 31.68 19.08
C GLU A 167 -8.05 32.47 17.77
N LEU A 168 -7.42 31.93 16.72
CA LEU A 168 -7.39 32.58 15.40
C LEU A 168 -8.78 32.80 14.81
N THR A 169 -9.70 31.85 15.03
CA THR A 169 -11.10 32.00 14.63
C THR A 169 -11.77 33.14 15.40
N ALA A 170 -11.59 33.20 16.72
CA ALA A 170 -12.14 34.26 17.55
C ALA A 170 -11.60 35.65 17.15
N LEU A 171 -10.32 35.72 16.76
CA LEU A 171 -9.65 36.93 16.29
C LEU A 171 -9.92 37.26 14.80
N LYS A 172 -10.64 36.39 14.08
CA LYS A 172 -10.86 36.49 12.61
C LYS A 172 -9.55 36.59 11.81
N ARG A 173 -8.51 35.89 12.26
CA ARG A 173 -7.17 35.83 11.64
C ARG A 173 -6.86 34.42 11.12
N MET A 174 -7.87 33.72 10.63
CA MET A 174 -7.67 32.40 10.03
C MET A 174 -6.78 32.53 8.79
N PRO A 175 -5.76 31.68 8.66
CA PRO A 175 -4.96 31.62 7.43
C PRO A 175 -5.87 31.29 6.24
N SER A 176 -5.57 31.91 5.11
CA SER A 176 -6.14 31.57 3.81
C SER A 176 -5.73 30.16 3.37
N PHE A 177 -6.43 29.62 2.38
CA PHE A 177 -6.08 28.32 1.80
C PHE A 177 -4.67 28.35 1.20
N GLU A 178 -4.34 29.43 0.49
CA GLU A 178 -3.04 29.63 -0.16
C GLU A 178 -1.89 29.69 0.86
N GLU A 179 -2.11 30.32 2.01
CA GLU A 179 -1.14 30.32 3.12
C GLU A 179 -0.94 28.92 3.70
N LEU A 180 -2.01 28.15 3.88
CA LEU A 180 -1.93 26.77 4.35
C LEU A 180 -1.29 25.84 3.32
N GLU A 181 -1.55 26.04 2.03
CA GLU A 181 -0.92 25.28 0.95
C GLU A 181 0.59 25.56 0.89
N ALA A 182 0.99 26.83 0.97
CA ALA A 182 2.40 27.22 1.03
C ALA A 182 3.10 26.64 2.27
N ALA A 183 2.45 26.68 3.44
CA ALA A 183 2.95 26.05 4.66
C ALA A 183 3.02 24.51 4.52
N GLY A 184 2.04 23.89 3.86
CA GLY A 184 2.04 22.46 3.57
C GLY A 184 3.22 22.05 2.68
N LYS A 185 3.52 22.83 1.65
CA LYS A 185 4.70 22.63 0.81
C LYS A 185 5.99 22.76 1.62
N TYR A 186 6.09 23.79 2.47
CA TYR A 186 7.22 23.97 3.37
C TYR A 186 7.43 22.76 4.28
N LEU A 187 6.35 22.25 4.89
CA LEU A 187 6.40 21.06 5.75
C LEU A 187 6.79 19.80 4.99
N TYR A 188 6.28 19.61 3.76
CA TYR A 188 6.64 18.49 2.91
C TYR A 188 8.15 18.51 2.57
N ASP A 189 8.65 19.66 2.12
CA ASP A 189 10.06 19.83 1.77
C ASP A 189 10.97 19.60 2.99
N THR A 190 10.51 19.94 4.20
CA THR A 190 11.27 19.83 5.45
C THR A 190 11.20 18.44 6.10
N TYR A 191 10.06 17.74 6.08
CA TYR A 191 9.85 16.54 6.90
C TYR A 191 9.37 15.29 6.13
N THR A 192 9.06 15.40 4.84
CA THR A 192 8.43 14.28 4.10
C THR A 192 9.13 13.97 2.77
N SER A 193 10.01 14.84 2.29
CA SER A 193 10.67 14.67 1.01
C SER A 193 11.89 13.73 1.08
N THR A 194 12.27 13.14 -0.06
CA THR A 194 13.55 12.42 -0.18
C THR A 194 14.75 13.34 0.04
N ILE A 195 14.60 14.64 -0.22
CA ILE A 195 15.64 15.63 0.08
C ILE A 195 15.80 15.76 1.59
N ALA A 196 14.70 15.92 2.34
CA ALA A 196 14.72 15.97 3.80
C ALA A 196 15.42 14.75 4.42
N GLN A 197 15.09 13.54 3.94
CA GLN A 197 15.77 12.32 4.40
C GLN A 197 17.29 12.39 4.18
N LYS A 198 17.74 12.83 3.00
CA LYS A 198 19.17 12.88 2.65
C LYS A 198 19.90 13.96 3.43
N GLU A 199 19.31 15.14 3.53
CA GLU A 199 19.89 16.30 4.22
C GLU A 199 20.00 16.04 5.73
N ALA A 200 19.05 15.33 6.33
CA ALA A 200 19.07 14.98 7.75
C ALA A 200 20.28 14.14 8.18
N ILE A 201 20.94 13.42 7.25
CA ILE A 201 22.15 12.64 7.54
C ILE A 201 23.39 13.54 7.67
N TYR A 202 23.30 14.80 7.26
CA TYR A 202 24.37 15.79 7.35
C TYR A 202 24.12 16.78 8.50
N ASP A 203 25.16 17.54 8.84
CA ASP A 203 25.12 18.52 9.94
C ASP A 203 24.26 19.74 9.57
N ALA A 204 23.06 19.84 10.14
CA ALA A 204 22.17 20.97 9.90
C ALA A 204 22.62 22.27 10.59
N ARG A 205 23.59 22.21 11.53
CA ARG A 205 24.02 23.38 12.32
C ARG A 205 24.82 24.37 11.49
N ASP A 206 25.38 23.92 10.36
CA ASP A 206 26.17 24.77 9.48
C ASP A 206 25.32 25.72 8.62
N GLY A 207 24.00 25.48 8.54
CA GLY A 207 23.05 26.28 7.78
C GLY A 207 23.35 26.37 6.28
N LYS A 208 24.18 25.46 5.74
CA LYS A 208 24.66 25.54 4.36
C LYS A 208 23.59 25.13 3.35
N SER A 209 22.73 24.17 3.68
CA SER A 209 21.64 23.76 2.81
C SER A 209 20.36 24.53 3.09
N GLU A 210 19.50 24.68 2.07
CA GLU A 210 18.18 25.29 2.25
C GLU A 210 17.32 24.52 3.26
N TRP A 211 17.49 23.19 3.31
CA TRP A 211 16.81 22.35 4.29
C TRP A 211 17.28 22.66 5.73
N ALA A 212 18.58 22.79 5.95
CA ALA A 212 19.17 23.12 7.24
C ALA A 212 18.67 24.46 7.81
N LYS A 213 18.28 25.41 6.95
CA LYS A 213 17.67 26.70 7.34
C LYS A 213 16.22 26.56 7.80
N HIS A 214 15.54 25.50 7.39
CA HIS A 214 14.12 25.29 7.66
C HIS A 214 13.87 24.36 8.84
N VAL A 215 14.71 23.33 9.02
CA VAL A 215 14.56 22.41 10.14
C VAL A 215 14.78 23.15 11.46
N SER A 216 13.90 22.91 12.44
CA SER A 216 14.06 23.50 13.77
C SER A 216 15.04 22.67 14.60
N LEU A 217 15.92 23.34 15.33
CA LEU A 217 16.90 22.68 16.20
C LEU A 217 16.27 22.27 17.53
N GLY A 218 16.60 21.07 17.99
CA GLY A 218 16.17 20.49 19.26
C GLY A 218 17.25 20.55 20.33
N SER A 219 17.00 19.83 21.42
CA SER A 219 17.95 19.67 22.51
C SER A 219 19.17 18.84 22.08
N PRO A 220 20.34 19.02 22.73
CA PRO A 220 21.53 18.25 22.42
C PRO A 220 21.31 16.74 22.55
N TRP A 221 21.92 15.95 21.68
CA TRP A 221 21.79 14.49 21.76
C TRP A 221 22.46 13.94 23.03
N VAL A 222 21.69 13.21 23.83
CA VAL A 222 22.20 12.47 24.99
C VAL A 222 22.26 10.99 24.62
N PRO A 223 23.45 10.36 24.57
CA PRO A 223 23.56 8.93 24.33
C PRO A 223 22.74 8.16 25.36
N LEU A 224 21.88 7.26 24.90
CA LEU A 224 21.27 6.28 25.79
C LEU A 224 22.39 5.42 26.42
N PRO A 225 22.30 5.06 27.71
CA PRO A 225 23.26 4.16 28.32
C PRO A 225 23.34 2.86 27.52
N PHE A 226 24.53 2.51 27.07
CA PHE A 226 24.76 1.26 26.37
C PHE A 226 24.63 0.10 27.37
N ASP A 227 23.50 -0.61 27.36
CA ASP A 227 23.33 -1.83 28.15
C ASP A 227 24.14 -2.96 27.52
N ALA A 228 25.35 -3.16 28.06
CA ALA A 228 26.32 -4.19 27.66
C ALA A 228 25.81 -5.64 27.80
N THR A 229 24.62 -5.86 28.37
CA THR A 229 23.98 -7.17 28.49
C THR A 229 23.46 -7.72 27.16
N SER A 230 23.27 -6.87 26.14
CA SER A 230 22.72 -7.25 24.83
C SER A 230 23.69 -8.03 23.93
N ALA A 231 24.97 -8.15 24.31
CA ALA A 231 26.00 -8.87 23.54
C ALA A 231 25.96 -10.41 23.72
N SER A 232 25.00 -10.94 24.48
CA SER A 232 24.95 -12.36 24.84
C SER A 232 23.62 -13.04 24.54
N ALA A 233 23.14 -12.93 23.30
CA ALA A 233 22.12 -13.85 22.79
C ALA A 233 22.78 -15.07 22.10
N PRO A 234 22.33 -16.32 22.32
CA PRO A 234 22.95 -17.50 21.73
C PRO A 234 22.70 -17.54 20.22
N LYS A 235 23.77 -17.65 19.42
CA LYS A 235 23.66 -17.92 17.98
C LYS A 235 23.00 -19.28 17.75
N GLU A 236 21.79 -19.30 17.21
CA GLU A 236 21.20 -20.51 16.64
C GLU A 236 22.09 -21.02 15.49
N LYS A 237 22.53 -22.27 15.63
CA LYS A 237 23.37 -22.97 14.65
C LYS A 237 22.57 -23.28 13.38
N ARG A 238 22.66 -22.43 12.37
CA ARG A 238 22.44 -22.86 10.98
C ARG A 238 23.64 -23.69 10.52
N LYS A 239 23.41 -25.00 10.31
CA LYS A 239 24.38 -25.92 9.69
C LYS A 239 24.57 -25.54 8.22
N SER A 240 25.69 -24.91 7.88
CA SER A 240 26.25 -24.96 6.52
C SER A 240 27.60 -25.68 6.56
N LYS A 241 27.80 -26.60 5.61
CA LYS A 241 29.00 -27.43 5.48
C LYS A 241 30.20 -26.55 5.14
N ALA A 242 31.23 -26.62 5.98
CA ALA A 242 32.47 -25.89 5.80
C ALA A 242 33.38 -26.58 4.77
N ALA A 243 33.87 -25.79 3.81
CA ALA A 243 35.17 -26.02 3.18
C ALA A 243 36.18 -25.13 3.90
N THR A 244 37.18 -25.78 4.52
CA THR A 244 38.21 -25.17 5.35
C THR A 244 39.20 -24.38 4.50
N SER A 245 39.38 -23.10 4.79
CA SER A 245 40.58 -22.36 4.40
C SER A 245 40.93 -21.41 5.55
N GLN A 246 42.03 -21.73 6.23
CA GLN A 246 42.65 -20.87 7.23
C GLN A 246 43.31 -19.69 6.51
N VAL A 247 42.89 -18.47 6.83
CA VAL A 247 43.59 -17.24 6.44
C VAL A 247 44.08 -16.57 7.73
N PRO A 248 45.33 -16.06 7.80
CA PRO A 248 45.89 -15.47 9.01
C PRO A 248 45.17 -14.18 9.43
N SER A 249 45.00 -14.05 10.74
CA SER A 249 44.39 -12.90 11.42
C SER A 249 45.34 -11.70 11.42
N THR A 250 45.18 -10.81 10.45
CA THR A 250 45.59 -9.39 10.56
C THR A 250 44.49 -8.53 9.96
N VAL A 251 43.38 -8.36 10.69
CA VAL A 251 42.37 -7.35 10.37
C VAL A 251 42.89 -6.01 10.89
N PRO A 252 43.09 -5.00 10.03
CA PRO A 252 43.42 -3.65 10.49
C PRO A 252 42.30 -3.17 11.41
N LEU A 253 42.64 -2.54 12.54
CA LEU A 253 41.67 -1.80 13.36
C LEU A 253 40.85 -0.90 12.43
N PRO A 254 39.50 -0.91 12.54
CA PRO A 254 38.66 -0.06 11.71
C PRO A 254 39.11 1.40 11.88
N PRO A 255 39.10 2.20 10.80
CA PRO A 255 39.47 3.61 10.88
C PRO A 255 38.66 4.31 11.98
N PRO A 256 39.21 5.35 12.64
CA PRO A 256 38.49 6.10 13.64
C PRO A 256 37.17 6.57 13.05
N ILE A 257 36.07 6.16 13.69
CA ILE A 257 34.71 6.53 13.29
C ILE A 257 34.66 8.05 13.37
N LEU A 258 34.58 8.72 12.21
CA LEU A 258 34.34 10.15 12.20
C LEU A 258 33.04 10.42 12.99
N PRO A 259 33.01 11.45 13.85
CA PRO A 259 31.81 11.78 14.60
C PRO A 259 30.64 12.01 13.63
N PHE A 260 29.56 11.27 13.83
CA PHE A 260 28.32 11.46 13.09
C PHE A 260 27.63 12.71 13.62
N PHE A 261 27.41 13.69 12.74
CA PHE A 261 26.79 14.98 13.07
C PHE A 261 25.39 15.15 12.48
N GLY A 262 24.88 14.12 11.80
CA GLY A 262 23.52 14.08 11.31
C GLY A 262 22.53 13.62 12.37
N ASP A 263 21.26 13.56 11.97
CA ASP A 263 20.14 13.06 12.75
C ASP A 263 19.46 11.90 12.01
N GLN A 264 19.82 10.67 12.41
CA GLN A 264 19.25 9.45 11.85
C GLN A 264 17.76 9.32 12.16
N VAL A 265 17.30 9.87 13.30
CA VAL A 265 15.89 9.80 13.70
C VAL A 265 15.05 10.63 12.72
N ILE A 266 15.47 11.84 12.38
CA ILE A 266 14.79 12.66 11.37
C ILE A 266 14.86 12.02 9.98
N ALA A 267 15.98 11.42 9.62
CA ALA A 267 16.10 10.75 8.32
C ALA A 267 15.12 9.57 8.21
N ASP A 268 15.02 8.73 9.25
CA ASP A 268 14.08 7.61 9.32
C ASP A 268 12.63 8.11 9.33
N GLU A 269 12.36 9.20 10.06
CA GLU A 269 11.06 9.84 10.12
C GLU A 269 10.60 10.34 8.75
N ALA A 270 11.47 11.08 8.05
CA ALA A 270 11.17 11.59 6.71
C ALA A 270 10.92 10.46 5.72
N ALA A 271 11.66 9.36 5.83
CA ALA A 271 11.44 8.17 5.01
C ALA A 271 10.07 7.53 5.28
N PHE A 272 9.69 7.36 6.54
CA PHE A 272 8.36 6.85 6.91
C PHE A 272 7.26 7.76 6.39
N MET A 273 7.36 9.07 6.63
CA MET A 273 6.34 10.05 6.27
C MET A 273 6.12 10.08 4.76
N ARG A 274 7.19 9.98 3.97
CA ARG A 274 7.12 9.88 2.51
C ARG A 274 6.34 8.65 2.09
N ASP A 275 6.76 7.48 2.57
CA ASP A 275 6.22 6.20 2.16
C ASP A 275 4.73 6.08 2.56
N ALA A 276 4.40 6.52 3.78
CA ALA A 276 3.02 6.57 4.28
C ALA A 276 2.14 7.53 3.44
N SER A 277 2.67 8.70 3.06
CA SER A 277 1.96 9.67 2.22
C SER A 277 1.61 9.08 0.85
N ILE A 278 2.54 8.38 0.21
CA ILE A 278 2.32 7.72 -1.09
C ILE A 278 1.24 6.64 -0.97
N SER A 279 1.33 5.79 0.06
CA SER A 279 0.36 4.71 0.30
C SER A 279 -1.06 5.25 0.52
N ARG A 280 -1.16 6.36 1.28
CA ARG A 280 -2.42 7.06 1.53
C ARG A 280 -2.97 7.74 0.29
N GLU A 281 -2.11 8.36 -0.51
CA GLU A 281 -2.48 9.01 -1.78
C GLU A 281 -3.07 8.01 -2.77
N VAL A 282 -2.43 6.85 -2.95
CA VAL A 282 -2.96 5.78 -3.82
C VAL A 282 -4.31 5.29 -3.32
N SER A 283 -4.46 5.08 -2.01
CA SER A 283 -5.73 4.65 -1.40
C SER A 283 -6.84 5.70 -1.60
N ALA A 284 -6.53 6.98 -1.45
CA ALA A 284 -7.45 8.08 -1.68
C ALA A 284 -7.84 8.20 -3.16
N ALA A 285 -6.87 8.05 -4.07
CA ALA A 285 -7.08 8.05 -5.51
C ALA A 285 -8.02 6.91 -5.94
N VAL A 286 -7.84 5.70 -5.40
CA VAL A 286 -8.76 4.57 -5.60
C VAL A 286 -10.17 4.93 -5.15
N ALA A 287 -10.33 5.47 -3.94
CA ALA A 287 -11.64 5.78 -3.37
C ALA A 287 -12.44 6.78 -4.21
N VAL A 288 -11.76 7.76 -4.83
CA VAL A 288 -12.40 8.76 -5.71
C VAL A 288 -12.44 8.33 -7.19
N GLY A 289 -11.90 7.16 -7.53
CA GLY A 289 -11.83 6.66 -8.91
C GLY A 289 -10.88 7.44 -9.81
N ASP A 290 -9.82 8.03 -9.26
CA ASP A 290 -8.75 8.66 -10.03
C ASP A 290 -7.62 7.68 -10.32
N VAL A 291 -7.81 6.89 -11.37
CA VAL A 291 -6.85 5.87 -11.80
C VAL A 291 -5.53 6.45 -12.30
N GLY A 292 -5.50 7.73 -12.68
CA GLY A 292 -4.27 8.42 -13.07
C GLY A 292 -3.39 8.69 -11.85
N ARG A 293 -3.95 9.32 -10.81
CA ARG A 293 -3.26 9.52 -9.52
C ARG A 293 -2.85 8.20 -8.87
N MET A 294 -3.72 7.19 -8.96
CA MET A 294 -3.40 5.84 -8.50
C MET A 294 -2.16 5.29 -9.20
N TRP A 295 -2.09 5.41 -10.54
CA TRP A 295 -0.95 4.93 -11.32
C TRP A 295 0.34 5.70 -11.00
N GLU A 296 0.27 7.02 -10.88
CA GLU A 296 1.44 7.83 -10.49
C GLU A 296 2.01 7.38 -9.14
N GLY A 297 1.17 7.13 -8.14
CA GLY A 297 1.63 6.60 -6.86
C GLY A 297 2.19 5.18 -6.96
N MET A 298 1.62 4.31 -7.80
CA MET A 298 2.16 2.97 -8.05
C MET A 298 3.52 2.99 -8.74
N LYS A 299 3.81 3.98 -9.60
CA LYS A 299 5.15 4.17 -10.18
C LYS A 299 6.19 4.52 -9.11
N VAL A 300 5.81 5.24 -8.06
CA VAL A 300 6.72 5.48 -6.93
C VAL A 300 6.87 4.19 -6.10
N MET A 301 5.80 3.43 -5.89
CA MET A 301 5.87 2.12 -5.23
C MET A 301 6.79 1.13 -5.97
N LEU A 302 6.86 1.17 -7.30
CA LEU A 302 7.81 0.38 -8.09
C LEU A 302 9.26 0.59 -7.61
N ILE A 303 9.68 1.85 -7.44
CA ILE A 303 11.03 2.19 -6.96
C ILE A 303 11.22 1.68 -5.53
N ASN A 304 10.21 1.84 -4.67
CA ASN A 304 10.26 1.35 -3.29
C ASN A 304 10.36 -0.18 -3.23
N PHE A 305 9.68 -0.90 -4.11
CA PHE A 305 9.78 -2.36 -4.17
C PHE A 305 11.16 -2.84 -4.63
N ALA A 306 11.80 -2.11 -5.55
CA ALA A 306 13.15 -2.41 -6.02
C ALA A 306 14.17 -2.44 -4.87
N GLY A 307 14.00 -1.56 -3.88
CA GLY A 307 14.83 -1.48 -2.67
C GLY A 307 14.40 -2.40 -1.52
N SER A 308 13.40 -3.26 -1.72
CA SER A 308 12.79 -4.07 -0.65
C SER A 308 12.91 -5.57 -0.88
N GLY A 309 12.43 -6.38 0.08
CA GLY A 309 12.29 -7.83 -0.07
C GLY A 309 11.20 -8.28 -1.06
N HIS A 310 10.38 -7.36 -1.59
CA HIS A 310 9.24 -7.67 -2.45
C HIS A 310 9.58 -7.63 -3.96
N SER A 311 10.66 -8.33 -4.35
CA SER A 311 11.16 -8.33 -5.74
C SER A 311 10.16 -8.83 -6.79
N ARG A 312 9.17 -9.65 -6.40
CA ARG A 312 8.08 -10.08 -7.28
C ARG A 312 7.20 -8.90 -7.72
N TYR A 313 6.75 -8.07 -6.78
CA TYR A 313 5.93 -6.91 -7.09
C TYR A 313 6.71 -5.81 -7.80
N PHE A 314 8.03 -5.70 -7.57
CA PHE A 314 8.91 -4.92 -8.44
C PHE A 314 8.82 -5.40 -9.89
N GLY A 315 9.00 -6.70 -10.14
CA GLY A 315 8.91 -7.27 -11.49
C GLY A 315 7.54 -7.07 -12.13
N TYR A 316 6.45 -7.25 -11.37
CA TYR A 316 5.09 -7.08 -11.89
C TYR A 316 4.79 -5.63 -12.28
N LEU A 317 5.13 -4.67 -11.41
CA LEU A 317 4.95 -3.25 -11.73
C LEU A 317 5.88 -2.77 -12.82
N LEU A 318 7.09 -3.32 -12.92
CA LEU A 318 8.02 -2.98 -14.01
C LEU A 318 7.45 -3.43 -15.36
N GLU A 319 6.93 -4.65 -15.44
CA GLU A 319 6.28 -5.17 -16.64
C GLU A 319 5.03 -4.34 -16.99
N MET A 320 4.20 -4.01 -15.99
CA MET A 320 3.02 -3.16 -16.20
C MET A 320 3.41 -1.75 -16.63
N ALA A 321 4.49 -1.17 -16.09
CA ALA A 321 4.99 0.14 -16.49
C ALA A 321 5.63 0.11 -17.88
N ALA A 322 6.30 -0.97 -18.26
CA ALA A 322 6.76 -1.15 -19.63
C ALA A 322 5.57 -1.23 -20.60
N ASP A 323 4.49 -1.95 -20.25
CA ASP A 323 3.30 -1.98 -21.09
C ASP A 323 2.59 -0.62 -21.12
N LEU A 324 2.41 0.05 -19.98
CA LEU A 324 1.66 1.32 -19.91
C LEU A 324 2.43 2.55 -20.39
N ASP A 325 3.71 2.69 -20.02
CA ASP A 325 4.48 3.91 -20.24
C ASP A 325 5.46 3.78 -21.41
N LEU A 326 5.95 2.58 -21.75
CA LEU A 326 6.71 2.40 -23.00
C LEU A 326 5.78 2.06 -24.16
N ASN A 327 5.00 0.98 -24.05
CA ASN A 327 4.18 0.54 -25.19
C ASN A 327 2.93 1.41 -25.37
N LEU A 328 2.24 1.79 -24.28
CA LEU A 328 0.96 2.50 -24.40
C LEU A 328 1.09 4.03 -24.51
N GLU A 329 2.10 4.68 -23.93
CA GLU A 329 2.33 6.12 -24.14
C GLU A 329 3.05 6.44 -25.47
N LEU A 330 4.02 5.61 -25.88
CA LEU A 330 4.78 5.88 -27.10
C LEU A 330 4.17 5.24 -28.34
N GLU A 331 3.49 4.09 -28.20
CA GLU A 331 3.03 3.29 -29.35
C GLU A 331 1.51 3.06 -29.37
N SER A 332 0.75 3.54 -28.37
CA SER A 332 -0.69 3.33 -28.31
C SER A 332 -1.51 4.60 -28.11
N SER A 333 -2.82 4.42 -28.24
CA SER A 333 -3.77 5.51 -28.05
C SER A 333 -3.97 5.82 -26.55
N PRO A 334 -4.12 7.10 -26.18
CA PRO A 334 -4.53 7.48 -24.83
C PRO A 334 -5.82 6.79 -24.37
N ALA A 335 -6.71 6.44 -25.31
CA ALA A 335 -7.93 5.70 -25.02
C ALA A 335 -7.65 4.29 -24.47
N LEU A 336 -6.69 3.56 -25.03
CA LEU A 336 -6.33 2.22 -24.52
C LEU A 336 -5.66 2.31 -23.16
N LYS A 337 -4.75 3.28 -22.94
CA LYS A 337 -4.15 3.53 -21.62
C LYS A 337 -5.23 3.79 -20.57
N ASN A 338 -6.18 4.69 -20.87
CA ASN A 338 -7.28 5.00 -19.98
C ASN A 338 -8.19 3.79 -19.72
N ALA A 339 -8.48 2.97 -20.74
CA ALA A 339 -9.27 1.76 -20.58
C ALA A 339 -8.58 0.72 -19.68
N THR A 340 -7.27 0.51 -19.85
CA THR A 340 -6.49 -0.38 -18.99
C THR A 340 -6.51 0.09 -17.54
N LEU A 341 -6.22 1.37 -17.29
CA LEU A 341 -6.26 1.94 -15.94
C LEU A 341 -7.67 1.91 -15.34
N ALA A 342 -8.70 2.20 -16.13
CA ALA A 342 -10.09 2.13 -15.69
C ALA A 342 -10.49 0.71 -15.27
N SER A 343 -9.94 -0.32 -15.91
CA SER A 343 -10.23 -1.74 -15.58
C SER A 343 -9.71 -2.18 -14.20
N MET A 344 -8.86 -1.37 -13.55
CA MET A 344 -8.30 -1.68 -12.23
C MET A 344 -9.26 -1.39 -11.07
N VAL A 345 -10.31 -0.58 -11.32
CA VAL A 345 -11.23 -0.15 -10.27
C VAL A 345 -12.68 -0.26 -10.71
N CYS A 346 -13.58 -0.40 -9.75
CA CYS A 346 -15.02 -0.41 -9.96
C CYS A 346 -15.73 0.39 -8.85
N ASN A 347 -16.91 0.92 -9.15
CA ASN A 347 -17.79 1.54 -8.16
C ASN A 347 -19.11 0.74 -8.06
N PRO A 348 -19.16 -0.30 -7.22
CA PRO A 348 -20.37 -1.12 -7.09
C PRO A 348 -21.58 -0.36 -6.52
N SER A 349 -21.33 0.76 -5.84
CA SER A 349 -22.36 1.55 -5.15
C SER A 349 -22.92 2.71 -5.97
N GLY A 350 -22.17 3.20 -6.96
CA GLY A 350 -22.42 4.45 -7.68
C GLY A 350 -22.30 5.72 -6.83
N ARG A 351 -21.76 5.64 -5.61
CA ARG A 351 -21.67 6.78 -4.68
C ARG A 351 -20.27 7.39 -4.66
N PRO A 352 -20.14 8.70 -4.32
CA PRO A 352 -18.83 9.32 -4.11
C PRO A 352 -18.05 8.59 -3.02
N GLY A 353 -16.75 8.35 -3.25
CA GLY A 353 -15.90 7.60 -2.31
C GLY A 353 -16.19 6.09 -2.28
N GLY A 354 -17.08 5.59 -3.14
CA GLY A 354 -17.47 4.18 -3.22
C GLY A 354 -16.68 3.34 -4.22
N THR A 355 -15.69 3.95 -4.89
CA THR A 355 -14.82 3.25 -5.83
C THR A 355 -13.79 2.40 -5.06
N GLN A 356 -13.48 1.23 -5.59
CA GLN A 356 -12.54 0.28 -5.00
C GLN A 356 -11.84 -0.52 -6.11
N ALA A 357 -10.70 -1.14 -5.81
CA ALA A 357 -10.01 -2.00 -6.77
C ALA A 357 -10.86 -3.23 -7.15
N CYS A 358 -10.74 -3.70 -8.40
CA CYS A 358 -11.53 -4.83 -8.90
C CYS A 358 -11.18 -6.16 -8.22
N ASP A 359 -9.89 -6.42 -7.95
CA ASP A 359 -9.47 -7.60 -7.19
C ASP A 359 -10.00 -7.60 -5.76
N PHE A 360 -10.13 -6.43 -5.12
CA PHE A 360 -10.80 -6.33 -3.82
C PHE A 360 -12.30 -6.67 -3.89
N PHE A 361 -12.99 -6.24 -4.97
CA PHE A 361 -14.37 -6.64 -5.20
C PHE A 361 -14.49 -8.15 -5.41
N GLN A 362 -13.61 -8.74 -6.23
CA GLN A 362 -13.55 -10.18 -6.47
C GLN A 362 -13.32 -10.96 -5.18
N GLU A 363 -12.37 -10.54 -4.34
CA GLU A 363 -12.07 -11.17 -3.06
C GLU A 363 -13.28 -11.15 -2.12
N ARG A 364 -14.02 -10.04 -2.08
CA ARG A 364 -15.27 -9.95 -1.32
C ARG A 364 -16.31 -10.95 -1.82
N MET A 365 -16.42 -11.15 -3.14
CA MET A 365 -17.32 -12.15 -3.72
C MET A 365 -16.87 -13.56 -3.35
N ASN A 366 -15.59 -13.90 -3.51
CA ASN A 366 -15.04 -15.21 -3.11
C ASN A 366 -15.36 -15.53 -1.64
N ARG A 367 -15.16 -14.56 -0.74
CA ARG A 367 -15.46 -14.72 0.69
C ARG A 367 -16.95 -14.95 0.99
N GLU A 368 -17.87 -14.44 0.17
CA GLU A 368 -19.30 -14.73 0.32
C GLU A 368 -19.66 -16.13 -0.22
N LEU A 369 -18.88 -16.66 -1.16
CA LEU A 369 -19.07 -18.00 -1.73
C LEU A 369 -18.52 -19.12 -0.82
N GLU A 370 -17.37 -18.90 -0.18
CA GLU A 370 -16.69 -19.87 0.67
C GLU A 370 -17.59 -20.58 1.70
N PRO A 371 -18.43 -19.88 2.50
CA PRO A 371 -19.29 -20.54 3.48
C PRO A 371 -20.36 -21.43 2.85
N ILE A 372 -20.78 -21.15 1.61
CA ILE A 372 -21.77 -21.96 0.88
C ILE A 372 -21.13 -23.29 0.47
N ILE A 373 -19.88 -23.22 -0.02
CA ILE A 373 -19.09 -24.38 -0.41
C ILE A 373 -18.81 -25.27 0.81
N GLN A 374 -18.30 -24.68 1.90
CA GLN A 374 -17.99 -25.40 3.14
C GLN A 374 -19.21 -26.08 3.77
N ARG A 375 -20.39 -25.44 3.73
CA ARG A 375 -21.63 -26.01 4.31
C ARG A 375 -22.17 -27.21 3.54
N LYS A 376 -21.91 -27.26 2.23
CA LYS A 376 -22.44 -28.29 1.35
C LYS A 376 -21.45 -29.43 1.09
N ASP A 377 -20.26 -29.36 1.69
CA ASP A 377 -19.15 -30.29 1.44
C ASP A 377 -18.96 -30.53 -0.06
N THR A 378 -18.93 -29.42 -0.81
CA THR A 378 -18.88 -29.42 -2.27
C THR A 378 -17.68 -28.61 -2.74
N ASP A 379 -17.47 -28.55 -4.05
CA ASP A 379 -16.35 -27.85 -4.66
C ASP A 379 -16.83 -26.68 -5.54
N TYR A 380 -15.90 -25.84 -6.01
CA TYR A 380 -16.19 -24.68 -6.86
C TYR A 380 -16.70 -25.08 -8.25
N GLY A 381 -16.44 -26.30 -8.71
CA GLY A 381 -16.84 -26.81 -10.03
C GLY A 381 -18.19 -27.50 -10.04
N ALA A 382 -18.76 -27.78 -8.87
CA ALA A 382 -20.06 -28.42 -8.74
C ALA A 382 -21.13 -27.60 -9.46
N ASP A 383 -21.94 -28.28 -10.28
CA ASP A 383 -22.90 -27.66 -11.20
C ASP A 383 -23.78 -26.60 -10.51
N HIS A 384 -24.29 -26.93 -9.32
CA HIS A 384 -25.13 -26.03 -8.55
C HIS A 384 -24.38 -24.81 -7.97
N ILE A 385 -23.09 -24.92 -7.63
CA ILE A 385 -22.27 -23.79 -7.18
C ILE A 385 -21.95 -22.89 -8.37
N ARG A 386 -21.45 -23.50 -9.43
CA ARG A 386 -21.01 -22.82 -10.65
C ARG A 386 -22.15 -22.11 -11.36
N ASN A 387 -23.26 -22.81 -11.64
CA ASN A 387 -24.33 -22.30 -12.49
C ASN A 387 -25.43 -21.55 -11.73
N MET A 388 -25.63 -21.78 -10.43
CA MET A 388 -26.62 -21.02 -9.65
C MET A 388 -25.99 -19.99 -8.71
N TRP A 389 -25.03 -20.37 -7.88
CA TRP A 389 -24.53 -19.46 -6.84
C TRP A 389 -23.56 -18.42 -7.38
N SER A 390 -22.50 -18.86 -8.06
CA SER A 390 -21.43 -17.98 -8.52
C SER A 390 -21.92 -16.91 -9.48
N ARG A 391 -22.80 -17.27 -10.44
CA ARG A 391 -23.34 -16.34 -11.43
C ARG A 391 -24.23 -15.25 -10.83
N ASN A 392 -24.93 -15.56 -9.75
CA ASN A 392 -25.89 -14.65 -9.11
C ASN A 392 -25.33 -14.03 -7.81
N LEU A 393 -24.04 -14.21 -7.54
CA LEU A 393 -23.49 -13.96 -6.21
C LEU A 393 -23.61 -12.50 -5.79
N LYS A 394 -23.39 -11.58 -6.73
CA LYS A 394 -23.55 -10.14 -6.49
C LYS A 394 -25.00 -9.79 -6.16
N ASP A 395 -25.97 -10.32 -6.90
CA ASP A 395 -27.38 -9.98 -6.70
C ASP A 395 -27.94 -10.63 -5.44
N ILE A 396 -27.51 -11.86 -5.11
CA ILE A 396 -27.80 -12.50 -3.83
C ILE A 396 -27.21 -11.70 -2.68
N TYR A 397 -25.99 -11.18 -2.83
CA TYR A 397 -25.37 -10.31 -1.84
C TYR A 397 -26.16 -9.01 -1.65
N ASP A 398 -26.52 -8.33 -2.74
CA ASP A 398 -27.32 -7.10 -2.71
C ASP A 398 -28.69 -7.37 -2.05
N LEU A 399 -29.36 -8.47 -2.42
CA LEU A 399 -30.62 -8.91 -1.82
C LEU A 399 -30.48 -9.20 -0.33
N LYS A 400 -29.40 -9.88 0.09
CA LYS A 400 -29.10 -10.14 1.51
C LYS A 400 -28.91 -8.83 2.28
N VAL A 401 -28.28 -7.82 1.68
CA VAL A 401 -28.13 -6.48 2.29
C VAL A 401 -29.49 -5.79 2.41
N GLU A 402 -30.31 -5.84 1.35
CA GLU A 402 -31.64 -5.24 1.31
C GLU A 402 -32.62 -5.91 2.29
N MET A 403 -32.67 -7.24 2.31
CA MET A 403 -33.51 -8.02 3.24
C MET A 403 -33.14 -7.76 4.70
N ARG A 404 -31.84 -7.65 4.98
CA ARG A 404 -31.39 -7.22 6.31
C ARG A 404 -31.94 -5.84 6.61
N ALA A 405 -31.81 -4.90 5.67
CA ALA A 405 -32.29 -3.54 5.84
C ALA A 405 -33.80 -3.46 6.10
N SER A 406 -34.61 -4.17 5.32
CA SER A 406 -36.06 -4.19 5.47
C SER A 406 -36.53 -4.83 6.77
N ALA A 407 -35.82 -5.86 7.26
CA ALA A 407 -36.10 -6.49 8.56
C ALA A 407 -35.70 -5.62 9.78
N GLY A 408 -35.26 -4.38 9.58
CA GLY A 408 -34.67 -3.55 10.64
C GLY A 408 -33.34 -4.10 11.18
N LEU A 409 -32.84 -5.17 10.56
CA LEU A 409 -31.52 -5.78 10.78
C LEU A 409 -30.50 -5.24 9.79
N ALA A 410 -30.78 -4.07 9.19
CA ALA A 410 -29.81 -3.33 8.39
C ALA A 410 -28.51 -3.42 9.17
N LYS A 411 -27.41 -3.72 8.48
CA LYS A 411 -26.10 -3.55 9.12
C LYS A 411 -26.14 -2.09 9.59
N ARG A 412 -26.36 -1.85 10.89
CA ARG A 412 -26.37 -0.50 11.46
C ARG A 412 -25.13 0.10 10.88
N SER A 413 -25.27 1.21 10.15
CA SER A 413 -24.15 1.77 9.40
C SER A 413 -22.95 1.64 10.32
N GLY A 414 -21.91 0.95 9.85
CA GLY A 414 -20.69 0.75 10.61
C GLY A 414 -20.00 2.06 10.98
N ARG A 415 -20.68 3.21 10.90
CA ARG A 415 -20.62 4.26 11.93
C ARG A 415 -20.93 3.70 13.34
N HIS A 416 -20.30 2.61 13.76
CA HIS A 416 -19.47 2.82 14.92
C HIS A 416 -18.59 3.98 14.51
N LYS A 417 -18.82 5.19 15.06
CA LYS A 417 -17.71 6.13 15.11
C LYS A 417 -16.58 5.26 15.65
N HIS A 418 -15.58 4.94 14.83
CA HIS A 418 -14.37 4.31 15.32
C HIS A 418 -14.09 5.04 16.64
N PRO A 419 -13.95 4.32 17.77
CA PRO A 419 -13.72 4.97 19.05
C PRO A 419 -12.69 6.05 18.78
N HIS A 420 -13.07 7.29 19.08
CA HIS A 420 -12.37 8.43 18.49
C HIS A 420 -10.87 8.23 18.76
N SER A 421 -10.01 8.33 17.76
CA SER A 421 -8.58 8.08 17.95
C SER A 421 -7.88 9.18 18.77
N ARG A 422 -8.65 10.10 19.36
CA ARG A 422 -8.17 11.23 20.17
C ARG A 422 -7.26 10.81 21.32
N PRO A 423 -7.52 9.73 22.10
CA PRO A 423 -6.60 9.28 23.14
C PRO A 423 -5.25 8.86 22.55
N GLU A 424 -5.25 8.11 21.45
CA GLU A 424 -4.06 7.67 20.75
C GLU A 424 -3.29 8.86 20.17
N VAL A 425 -3.98 9.77 19.47
CA VAL A 425 -3.40 11.02 18.93
C VAL A 425 -2.77 11.85 20.04
N ARG A 426 -3.46 12.07 21.16
CA ARG A 426 -2.89 12.82 22.30
C ARG A 426 -1.66 12.13 22.90
N THR A 427 -1.69 10.81 22.98
CA THR A 427 -0.58 10.01 23.53
C THR A 427 0.64 10.13 22.62
N LEU A 428 0.45 10.01 21.32
CA LEU A 428 1.50 10.14 20.31
C LEU A 428 2.03 11.57 20.22
N LEU A 429 1.18 12.61 20.17
CA LEU A 429 1.64 14.01 20.15
C LEU A 429 2.47 14.36 21.38
N ARG A 430 2.06 13.90 22.57
CA ARG A 430 2.85 14.09 23.79
C ARG A 430 4.20 13.39 23.65
N HIS A 431 4.21 12.13 23.23
CA HIS A 431 5.43 11.36 23.05
C HIS A 431 6.37 12.00 22.02
N PHE A 432 5.87 12.45 20.87
CA PHE A 432 6.66 13.11 19.82
C PHE A 432 7.25 14.44 20.29
N LYS A 433 6.49 15.20 21.08
CA LYS A 433 6.99 16.42 21.73
C LYS A 433 8.09 16.10 22.75
N ASP A 434 7.86 15.11 23.62
CA ASP A 434 8.78 14.76 24.71
C ASP A 434 10.14 14.27 24.17
N VAL A 435 10.14 13.52 23.06
CA VAL A 435 11.37 13.06 22.39
C VAL A 435 11.92 14.08 21.38
N GLU A 436 11.18 15.16 21.13
CA GLU A 436 11.41 16.15 20.07
C GLU A 436 11.64 15.50 18.70
N LEU A 437 10.75 14.60 18.30
CA LEU A 437 10.89 13.73 17.11
C LEU A 437 11.22 14.50 15.82
N HIS A 438 10.62 15.67 15.65
CA HIS A 438 10.76 16.50 14.45
C HIS A 438 11.66 17.74 14.66
N LEU A 439 12.53 17.72 15.69
CA LEU A 439 13.55 18.75 15.90
C LEU A 439 14.94 18.13 15.75
N PHE A 440 15.81 18.78 14.97
CA PHE A 440 17.15 18.28 14.69
C PHE A 440 18.02 18.31 15.95
N LYS A 441 18.47 17.14 16.39
CA LYS A 441 19.29 17.02 17.61
C LYS A 441 20.68 17.60 17.40
N VAL A 442 21.13 18.39 18.38
CA VAL A 442 22.37 19.20 18.31
C VAL A 442 23.58 18.52 18.93
#